data_AF-A0A2D4MTM3-F1
#
_entry.id   AF-A0A2D4MTM3-F1
#
_cell.length_a   1.000
_cell.length_b   1.000
_cell.length_c   1.000
_cell.angle_alpha   90.00
_cell.angle_beta   90.00
_cell.angle_gamma   90.00
#
_symmetry.space_group_name_H-M   'P 1'
#
loop_
_entity.id
_entity.type
_entity.pdbx_description
1 polymer ?
#
loop_
_entity_poly.entity_id
_entity_poly.type
_entity_poly.pdbx_seq_one_letter_code
_entity_poly.pdbx_strand_id
1 'polypeptide(L)'
;MEVRIDLWNNGNLVQDLFLGEIKIPVKTLGSDTLQAWYLLQPKDNGNKSGKSEDHGSLRLNINYAEDYVLPSGYYGSLRDLLLKSSEVEPISASAAYILAEVCRDKYDGILPLVRLLLHHHRLVQFVTAVAELELKETQEVNTIFRGNSLTTRCVDEMMKIVGKHYLKVILKPILDEICENPKPCEIDPLKLKEGDNVEMHKENLRYYVDKVFSTIVQSSISCPTLMCDVLCSLRRLAAERFPNDPHVQYSAVSSFVFLRFFAVAVVSPHTFHLRLHHPSSFKETFMCEFFKMFQEEEYIEIVKKFLDEVSS
;
A
#
# COMPACT_ATOMS: atom_id res chain seq x y z
N MET A 1 -4.57 6.55 32.81
CA MET A 1 -4.13 6.91 31.44
C MET A 1 -4.33 8.40 31.28
N GLU A 2 -3.35 9.09 30.71
CA GLU A 2 -3.36 10.54 30.50
C GLU A 2 -2.84 10.84 29.10
N VAL A 3 -3.41 11.88 28.48
CA VAL A 3 -2.91 12.43 27.22
C VAL A 3 -1.90 13.51 27.58
N ARG A 4 -0.66 13.34 27.12
CA ARG A 4 0.40 14.33 27.27
C ARG A 4 0.68 15.00 25.93
N ILE A 5 0.65 16.32 25.90
CA ILE A 5 0.94 17.13 24.71
C ILE A 5 2.09 18.05 25.06
N ASP A 6 3.20 17.90 24.35
CA ASP A 6 4.38 18.74 24.51
C ASP A 6 4.46 19.74 23.35
N LEU A 7 4.61 21.02 23.65
CA LEU A 7 4.77 22.09 22.67
C LEU A 7 6.25 22.45 22.52
N TRP A 8 6.74 22.44 21.28
CA TRP A 8 8.13 22.75 20.95
C TRP A 8 8.19 23.84 19.87
N ASN A 9 9.18 24.73 19.95
CA ASN A 9 9.47 25.74 18.94
C ASN A 9 10.74 25.37 18.18
N ASN A 10 10.58 25.05 16.89
CA ASN A 10 11.69 24.84 15.96
C ASN A 10 12.05 26.16 15.28
N GLY A 11 12.70 27.05 16.02
CA GLY A 11 13.44 28.15 15.42
C GLY A 11 14.71 27.61 14.75
N ASN A 12 15.16 28.23 13.66
CA ASN A 12 16.33 27.85 12.82
C ASN A 12 17.71 27.83 13.53
N LEU A 13 17.81 27.40 14.79
CA LEU A 13 19.04 27.27 15.56
C LEU A 13 19.01 25.93 16.28
N VAL A 14 19.95 25.05 15.92
CA VAL A 14 20.65 23.92 16.59
C VAL A 14 19.95 23.11 17.72
N GLN A 15 18.92 23.58 18.42
CA GLN A 15 18.23 22.86 19.49
C GLN A 15 16.75 23.26 19.61
N ASP A 16 15.86 22.27 19.60
CA ASP A 16 14.41 22.44 19.77
C ASP A 16 14.11 23.04 21.16
N LEU A 17 13.42 24.19 21.19
CA LEU A 17 13.06 24.87 22.45
C LEU A 17 11.71 24.36 22.95
N PHE A 18 11.70 23.71 24.12
CA PHE A 18 10.47 23.30 24.79
C PHE A 18 9.71 24.51 25.34
N LEU A 19 8.43 24.64 24.97
CA LEU A 19 7.56 25.76 25.37
C LEU A 19 6.62 25.40 26.53
N GLY A 20 6.28 24.12 26.70
CA GLY A 20 5.41 23.67 27.80
C GLY A 20 4.72 22.34 27.51
N GLU A 21 4.18 21.72 28.56
CA GLU A 21 3.40 20.48 28.49
C GLU A 21 1.99 20.68 29.02
N ILE A 22 1.06 19.89 28.49
CA ILE A 22 -0.31 19.76 29.00
C ILE A 22 -0.55 18.29 29.29
N LYS A 23 -1.03 17.99 30.51
CA LYS A 23 -1.45 16.65 30.93
C LYS A 23 -2.96 16.64 31.15
N ILE A 24 -3.68 15.83 30.36
CA ILE A 24 -5.13 15.70 30.43
C ILE A 24 -5.47 14.28 30.88
N PRO A 25 -6.05 14.09 32.08
CA PRO A 25 -6.54 12.79 32.49
C PRO A 25 -7.61 12.29 31.52
N VAL A 26 -7.48 11.05 31.03
CA VAL A 26 -8.47 10.46 30.09
C VAL A 26 -9.87 10.41 30.71
N LYS A 27 -9.98 10.31 32.04
CA LYS A 27 -11.27 10.38 32.77
C LYS A 27 -12.06 11.68 32.52
N THR A 28 -11.37 12.75 32.15
CA THR A 28 -11.98 14.06 31.88
C THR A 28 -12.43 14.17 30.42
N LEU A 29 -11.92 13.31 29.54
CA LEU A 29 -12.32 13.21 28.14
C LEU A 29 -13.52 12.24 28.09
N GLY A 30 -14.73 12.79 28.09
CA GLY A 30 -15.94 11.99 27.82
C GLY A 30 -16.01 11.52 26.37
N SER A 31 -17.10 10.85 25.98
CA SER A 31 -17.35 10.45 24.59
C SER A 31 -17.62 11.63 23.64
N ASP A 32 -17.80 12.84 24.20
CA ASP A 32 -18.07 14.05 23.43
C ASP A 32 -16.77 14.80 23.10
N THR A 33 -16.79 15.51 21.97
CA THR A 33 -15.67 16.36 21.55
C THR A 33 -15.47 17.50 22.54
N LEU A 34 -14.30 17.54 23.20
CA LEU A 34 -13.99 18.52 24.22
C LEU A 34 -13.08 19.61 23.66
N GLN A 35 -13.61 20.83 23.61
CA GLN A 35 -12.87 22.01 23.18
C GLN A 35 -12.64 22.96 24.36
N ALA A 36 -11.40 23.07 24.83
CA ALA A 36 -11.05 23.89 25.99
C ALA A 36 -9.66 24.52 25.84
N TRP A 37 -9.43 25.60 26.60
CA TRP A 37 -8.13 26.21 26.77
C TRP A 37 -7.40 25.53 27.91
N TYR A 38 -6.16 25.12 27.65
CA TYR A 38 -5.29 24.47 28.62
C TYR A 38 -4.05 25.32 28.85
N LEU A 39 -3.72 25.54 30.12
CA LEU A 39 -2.52 26.27 30.51
C LEU A 39 -1.29 25.38 30.33
N LEU A 40 -0.25 25.93 29.72
CA LEU A 40 1.03 25.22 29.52
C LEU A 40 1.77 25.15 30.86
N GLN A 41 2.23 23.95 31.20
CA GLN A 41 3.01 23.68 32.41
C GLN A 41 4.49 23.46 32.06
N PRO A 42 5.44 23.79 32.95
CA PRO A 42 6.83 23.43 32.76
C PRO A 42 7.04 21.92 32.85
N LYS A 43 8.12 21.42 32.25
CA LYS A 43 8.43 19.98 32.25
C LYS A 43 8.68 19.50 33.68
N ASP A 44 7.96 18.45 34.08
CA ASP A 44 8.06 17.88 35.43
C ASP A 44 9.41 17.18 35.63
N ASN A 45 10.41 17.96 36.04
CA ASN A 45 11.81 17.54 36.17
C ASN A 45 12.23 17.45 37.65
N GLY A 46 11.36 16.96 38.54
CA GLY A 46 11.71 16.46 39.88
C GLY A 46 12.47 17.40 40.85
N ASN A 47 12.75 18.65 40.47
CA ASN A 47 13.59 19.56 41.24
C ASN A 47 13.02 20.98 41.18
N LYS A 48 12.45 21.36 42.34
CA LYS A 48 12.30 22.71 42.89
C LYS A 48 11.48 23.72 42.09
N SER A 49 10.38 24.11 42.73
CA SER A 49 9.65 25.38 42.66
C SER A 49 10.50 26.56 42.16
N GLY A 50 10.40 26.85 40.87
CA GLY A 50 10.73 28.14 40.26
C GLY A 50 9.44 28.82 39.83
N LYS A 51 9.43 30.16 39.89
CA LYS A 51 8.28 31.06 39.62
C LYS A 51 7.38 30.60 38.48
N SER A 52 6.07 30.81 38.61
CA SER A 52 5.09 30.62 37.53
C SER A 52 5.39 31.57 36.38
N GLU A 53 6.28 31.18 35.47
CA GLU A 53 6.33 31.78 34.15
C GLU A 53 5.01 31.42 33.46
N ASP A 54 4.29 32.45 33.00
CA ASP A 54 3.11 32.27 32.18
C ASP A 54 3.57 31.75 30.82
N HIS A 55 3.59 30.43 30.66
CA HIS A 55 3.94 29.76 29.41
C HIS A 55 2.83 29.89 28.36
N GLY A 56 1.76 30.62 28.65
CA GLY A 56 0.61 30.80 27.78
C GLY A 56 -0.39 29.65 27.84
N SER A 57 -1.38 29.71 26.96
CA SER A 57 -2.45 28.72 26.88
C SER A 57 -2.63 28.20 25.46
N LEU A 58 -2.94 26.91 25.33
CA LEU A 58 -3.24 26.25 24.06
C LEU A 58 -4.72 25.88 24.01
N ARG A 59 -5.40 26.23 22.91
CA ARG A 59 -6.76 25.75 22.65
C ARG A 59 -6.68 24.41 21.95
N LEU A 60 -7.20 23.38 22.61
CA LEU A 60 -7.22 22.03 22.07
C LEU A 60 -8.65 21.64 21.73
N ASN A 61 -8.78 20.85 20.66
CA ASN A 61 -10.01 20.17 20.29
C ASN A 61 -9.71 18.67 20.30
N ILE A 62 -10.24 17.95 21.31
CA ILE A 62 -9.89 16.55 21.56
C ILE A 62 -11.16 15.71 21.44
N ASN A 63 -11.08 14.64 20.64
CA ASN A 63 -12.11 13.62 20.57
C ASN A 63 -11.55 12.33 21.15
N TYR A 64 -12.27 11.73 22.11
CA TYR A 64 -11.90 10.46 22.72
C TYR A 64 -12.98 9.43 22.41
N ALA A 65 -12.58 8.36 21.73
CA ALA A 65 -13.42 7.20 21.45
C ALA A 65 -12.83 5.98 22.17
N GLU A 66 -13.68 5.22 22.83
CA GLU A 66 -13.31 3.98 23.50
C GLU A 66 -13.96 2.80 22.77
N ASP A 67 -13.13 2.00 22.10
CA ASP A 67 -13.57 0.80 21.40
C ASP A 67 -13.23 -0.45 22.23
N TYR A 68 -14.23 -1.30 22.47
CA TYR A 68 -14.07 -2.54 23.22
C TYR A 68 -13.89 -3.72 22.26
N VAL A 69 -12.69 -4.32 22.26
CA VAL A 69 -12.42 -5.58 21.57
C VAL A 69 -12.69 -6.74 22.52
N LEU A 70 -13.69 -7.57 22.21
CA LEU A 70 -14.04 -8.72 23.03
C LEU A 70 -12.98 -9.83 22.92
N PRO A 71 -12.93 -10.78 23.86
CA PRO A 71 -12.11 -11.98 23.70
C PRO A 71 -12.47 -12.75 22.42
N SER A 72 -11.48 -13.43 21.81
CA SER A 72 -11.62 -14.10 20.51
C SER A 72 -12.78 -15.09 20.41
N GLY A 73 -13.16 -15.72 21.53
CA GLY A 73 -14.28 -16.67 21.59
C GLY A 73 -15.64 -16.08 21.18
N TYR A 74 -15.85 -14.78 21.41
CA TYR A 74 -17.11 -14.10 21.04
C TYR A 74 -17.28 -13.95 19.52
N TYR A 75 -16.19 -14.01 18.76
CA TYR A 75 -16.22 -13.85 17.31
C TYR A 75 -16.26 -15.18 16.55
N GLY A 76 -16.35 -16.32 17.24
CA GLY A 76 -16.27 -17.65 16.64
C GLY A 76 -17.30 -17.87 15.53
N SER A 77 -18.58 -17.59 15.78
CA SER A 77 -19.64 -17.79 14.79
C SER A 77 -19.47 -16.92 13.55
N LEU A 78 -19.09 -15.64 13.72
CA LEU A 78 -18.82 -14.74 12.60
C LEU A 78 -17.60 -15.18 11.81
N ARG A 79 -16.52 -15.56 12.50
CA ARG A 79 -15.31 -16.07 11.88
C ARG A 79 -15.61 -17.30 11.04
N ASP A 80 -16.29 -18.29 11.60
CA ASP A 80 -16.58 -19.54 10.90
C ASP A 80 -17.51 -19.31 9.70
N LEU A 81 -18.45 -18.38 9.80
CA LEU A 81 -19.28 -17.93 8.68
C LEU A 81 -18.44 -17.30 7.56
N LEU A 82 -17.50 -16.41 7.89
CA LEU A 82 -16.62 -15.78 6.91
C LEU A 82 -15.68 -16.79 6.24
N LEU A 83 -15.13 -17.74 7.00
CA LEU A 83 -14.21 -18.76 6.49
C LEU A 83 -14.87 -19.77 5.54
N LYS A 84 -16.19 -19.99 5.67
CA LYS A 84 -16.98 -20.84 4.77
C LYS A 84 -17.44 -20.11 3.50
N SER A 85 -17.07 -18.84 3.31
CA SER A 85 -17.59 -18.04 2.20
C SER A 85 -17.28 -18.63 0.82
N SER A 86 -16.13 -19.26 0.64
CA SER A 86 -15.76 -19.92 -0.62
C SER A 86 -16.57 -21.18 -0.93
N GLU A 87 -17.32 -21.71 0.03
CA GLU A 87 -18.17 -22.90 -0.12
C GLU A 87 -19.62 -22.53 -0.49
N VAL A 88 -19.96 -21.24 -0.50
CA VAL A 88 -21.31 -20.75 -0.79
C VAL A 88 -21.46 -20.49 -2.29
N GLU A 89 -22.49 -21.08 -2.89
CA GLU A 89 -22.89 -20.81 -4.28
C GLU A 89 -24.26 -20.11 -4.34
N PRO A 90 -24.38 -18.96 -5.04
CA PRO A 90 -23.30 -18.21 -5.69
C PRO A 90 -22.40 -17.50 -4.66
N ILE A 91 -21.13 -17.25 -5.01
CA ILE A 91 -20.17 -16.56 -4.13
C ILE A 91 -20.64 -15.16 -3.71
N SER A 92 -21.48 -14.53 -4.53
CA SER A 92 -22.12 -13.23 -4.23
C SER A 92 -23.07 -13.27 -3.03
N ALA A 93 -23.59 -14.45 -2.66
CA ALA A 93 -24.41 -14.64 -1.46
C ALA A 93 -23.57 -14.94 -0.20
N SER A 94 -22.25 -15.06 -0.33
CA SER A 94 -21.37 -15.34 0.81
C SER A 94 -21.21 -14.15 1.75
N ALA A 95 -21.01 -14.41 3.03
CA ALA A 95 -20.87 -13.37 4.04
C ALA A 95 -19.64 -12.47 3.78
N ALA A 96 -18.52 -13.05 3.35
CA ALA A 96 -17.32 -12.28 3.02
C ALA A 96 -17.52 -11.37 1.80
N TYR A 97 -18.22 -11.85 0.76
CA TYR A 97 -18.53 -11.04 -0.43
C TYR A 97 -19.43 -9.87 -0.07
N ILE A 98 -20.54 -10.13 0.63
CA ILE A 98 -21.49 -9.09 1.03
C ILE A 98 -20.81 -8.04 1.91
N LEU A 99 -20.03 -8.48 2.91
CA LEU A 99 -19.31 -7.56 3.79
C LEU A 99 -18.33 -6.69 3.01
N ALA A 100 -17.61 -7.27 2.07
CA ALA A 100 -16.63 -6.56 1.26
C ALA A 100 -17.26 -5.52 0.31
N GLU A 101 -18.42 -5.83 -0.27
CA GLU A 101 -19.12 -4.95 -1.21
C GLU A 101 -19.92 -3.84 -0.50
N VAL A 102 -20.53 -4.14 0.65
CA VAL A 102 -21.30 -3.17 1.46
C VAL A 102 -20.39 -2.17 2.17
N CYS A 103 -19.21 -2.61 2.61
CA CYS A 103 -18.25 -1.75 3.30
C CYS A 103 -17.32 -0.97 2.35
N ARG A 104 -17.68 -0.80 1.07
CA ARG A 104 -16.80 -0.14 0.08
C ARG A 104 -16.32 1.26 0.46
N ASP A 105 -17.20 2.10 1.02
CA ASP A 105 -16.97 3.55 1.09
C ASP A 105 -16.64 4.10 2.49
N LYS A 106 -16.95 3.38 3.57
CA LYS A 106 -16.87 3.92 4.95
C LYS A 106 -15.83 3.25 5.85
N TYR A 107 -15.62 1.95 5.69
CA TYR A 107 -14.75 1.17 6.54
C TYR A 107 -14.04 0.17 5.64
N ASP A 108 -12.73 0.30 5.44
CA ASP A 108 -12.00 -0.61 4.55
C ASP A 108 -11.96 -2.03 5.15
N GLY A 109 -13.02 -2.80 4.86
CA GLY A 109 -13.24 -4.15 5.38
C GLY A 109 -12.40 -5.22 4.65
N ILE A 110 -11.77 -4.86 3.52
CA ILE A 110 -10.96 -5.79 2.73
C ILE A 110 -9.70 -6.19 3.50
N LEU A 111 -8.96 -5.23 4.04
CA LEU A 111 -7.71 -5.52 4.74
C LEU A 111 -7.93 -6.49 5.94
N PRO A 112 -8.90 -6.25 6.85
CA PRO A 112 -9.24 -7.23 7.90
C PRO A 112 -9.68 -8.58 7.36
N LEU A 113 -10.50 -8.61 6.30
CA LEU A 113 -10.97 -9.85 5.68
C LEU A 113 -9.82 -10.66 5.08
N VAL A 114 -8.93 -10.01 4.33
CA VAL A 114 -7.74 -10.64 3.74
C VAL A 114 -6.83 -11.17 4.85
N ARG A 115 -6.59 -10.41 5.93
CA ARG A 115 -5.81 -10.89 7.08
C ARG A 115 -6.42 -12.13 7.72
N LEU A 116 -7.75 -12.17 7.88
CA LEU A 116 -8.45 -13.33 8.42
C LEU A 116 -8.29 -14.55 7.50
N LEU A 117 -8.53 -14.39 6.20
CA LEU A 117 -8.43 -15.47 5.22
C LEU A 117 -7.00 -15.98 5.05
N LEU A 118 -6.00 -15.10 5.13
CA LEU A 118 -4.58 -15.43 5.15
C LEU A 118 -4.24 -16.30 6.36
N HIS A 119 -4.65 -15.86 7.56
CA HIS A 119 -4.37 -16.57 8.81
C HIS A 119 -4.94 -18.01 8.81
N HIS A 120 -6.05 -18.24 8.11
CA HIS A 120 -6.70 -19.55 8.03
C HIS A 120 -6.45 -20.29 6.70
N HIS A 121 -5.53 -19.84 5.86
CA HIS A 121 -5.20 -20.44 4.56
C HIS A 121 -6.40 -20.62 3.61
N ARG A 122 -7.39 -19.73 3.70
CA ARG A 122 -8.61 -19.74 2.86
C ARG A 122 -8.59 -18.70 1.74
N LEU A 123 -7.57 -17.85 1.69
CA LEU A 123 -7.53 -16.73 0.75
C LEU A 123 -7.56 -17.16 -0.71
N VAL A 124 -6.74 -18.14 -1.12
CA VAL A 124 -6.66 -18.58 -2.52
C VAL A 124 -8.03 -19.05 -3.02
N GLN A 125 -8.73 -19.87 -2.22
CA GLN A 125 -10.06 -20.37 -2.56
C GLN A 125 -11.07 -19.23 -2.73
N PHE A 126 -11.06 -18.27 -1.81
CA PHE A 126 -11.96 -17.12 -1.86
C PHE A 126 -11.68 -16.22 -3.07
N VAL A 127 -10.41 -15.84 -3.30
CA VAL A 127 -10.02 -14.98 -4.42
C VAL A 127 -10.33 -15.65 -5.76
N THR A 128 -10.05 -16.94 -5.90
CA THR A 128 -10.37 -17.70 -7.12
C THR A 128 -11.88 -17.72 -7.39
N ALA A 129 -12.71 -17.94 -6.36
CA ALA A 129 -14.18 -17.95 -6.52
C ALA A 129 -14.73 -16.57 -6.93
N VAL A 130 -14.24 -15.49 -6.31
CA VAL A 130 -14.65 -14.12 -6.67
C VAL A 130 -14.15 -13.74 -8.07
N ALA A 131 -12.92 -14.11 -8.42
CA ALA A 131 -12.36 -13.89 -9.75
C ALA A 131 -13.14 -14.61 -10.85
N GLU A 132 -13.60 -15.83 -10.57
CA GLU A 132 -14.43 -16.60 -11.51
C GLU A 132 -15.77 -15.90 -11.77
N LEU A 133 -16.41 -15.36 -10.72
CA LEU A 133 -17.62 -14.55 -10.88
C LEU A 133 -17.37 -13.32 -11.74
N GLU A 134 -16.31 -12.55 -11.45
CA GLU A 134 -15.94 -11.36 -12.22
C GLU A 134 -15.65 -11.68 -13.69
N LEU A 135 -14.95 -12.78 -13.97
CA LEU A 135 -14.67 -13.22 -15.34
C LEU A 135 -15.92 -13.68 -16.09
N LYS A 136 -16.89 -14.29 -15.40
CA LYS A 136 -18.18 -14.67 -16.00
C LYS A 136 -18.97 -13.45 -16.46
N GLU A 137 -18.90 -12.34 -15.71
CA GLU A 137 -19.55 -11.07 -16.02
C GLU A 137 -18.77 -10.23 -17.04
N THR A 138 -17.47 -10.46 -17.18
CA THR A 138 -16.61 -9.74 -18.12
C THR A 138 -16.88 -10.18 -19.57
N GLN A 139 -17.20 -9.19 -20.43
CA GLN A 139 -17.43 -9.39 -21.87
C GLN A 139 -16.19 -9.07 -22.71
N GLU A 140 -15.43 -8.04 -22.32
CA GLU A 140 -14.27 -7.57 -23.07
C GLU A 140 -12.95 -8.01 -22.43
N VAL A 141 -12.11 -8.65 -23.24
CA VAL A 141 -10.76 -9.09 -22.87
C VAL A 141 -9.91 -7.96 -22.25
N ASN A 142 -10.04 -6.75 -22.79
CA ASN A 142 -9.26 -5.59 -22.37
C ASN A 142 -9.71 -4.98 -21.04
N THR A 143 -10.73 -5.53 -20.38
CA THR A 143 -11.26 -5.00 -19.10
C THR A 143 -11.03 -5.93 -17.91
N ILE A 144 -10.53 -7.15 -18.16
CA ILE A 144 -10.29 -8.19 -17.15
C ILE A 144 -9.41 -7.65 -16.03
N PHE A 145 -9.93 -7.68 -14.80
CA PHE A 145 -9.23 -7.25 -13.58
C PHE A 145 -8.63 -5.84 -13.69
N ARG A 146 -9.18 -4.94 -14.52
CA ARG A 146 -8.69 -3.56 -14.65
C ARG A 146 -9.41 -2.57 -13.74
N GLY A 147 -10.55 -2.96 -13.15
CA GLY A 147 -11.35 -2.12 -12.25
C GLY A 147 -10.94 -2.18 -10.77
N ASN A 148 -11.67 -1.44 -9.93
CA ASN A 148 -11.63 -1.52 -8.47
C ASN A 148 -12.65 -2.56 -7.97
N SER A 149 -12.50 -3.80 -8.44
CA SER A 149 -13.37 -4.92 -8.10
C SER A 149 -12.97 -5.55 -6.77
N LEU A 150 -13.81 -6.44 -6.24
CA LEU A 150 -13.48 -7.20 -5.05
C LEU A 150 -12.22 -8.07 -5.25
N THR A 151 -12.08 -8.69 -6.42
CA THR A 151 -10.88 -9.47 -6.76
C THR A 151 -9.64 -8.60 -6.69
N THR A 152 -9.66 -7.43 -7.36
CA THR A 152 -8.47 -6.60 -7.45
C THR A 152 -8.06 -6.05 -6.09
N ARG A 153 -9.02 -5.58 -5.29
CA ARG A 153 -8.78 -5.12 -3.92
C ARG A 153 -8.22 -6.22 -3.00
N CYS A 154 -8.76 -7.44 -3.07
CA CYS A 154 -8.27 -8.57 -2.27
C CYS A 154 -6.83 -8.94 -2.64
N VAL A 155 -6.51 -8.98 -3.94
CA VAL A 155 -5.16 -9.28 -4.43
C VAL A 155 -4.18 -8.18 -4.03
N ASP A 156 -4.57 -6.91 -4.14
CA ASP A 156 -3.74 -5.77 -3.75
C ASP A 156 -3.36 -5.81 -2.27
N GLU A 157 -4.34 -6.02 -1.38
CA GLU A 157 -4.06 -6.14 0.06
C GLU A 157 -3.23 -7.40 0.40
N MET A 158 -3.48 -8.52 -0.29
CA MET A 158 -2.66 -9.72 -0.14
C MET A 158 -1.21 -9.46 -0.51
N MET A 159 -0.96 -8.86 -1.68
CA MET A 159 0.39 -8.56 -2.16
C MET A 159 1.10 -7.57 -1.24
N LYS A 160 0.40 -6.57 -0.68
CA LYS A 160 0.97 -5.67 0.33
C LYS A 160 1.42 -6.38 1.60
N ILE A 161 0.66 -7.36 2.08
CA ILE A 161 0.98 -8.11 3.31
C ILE A 161 2.12 -9.10 3.04
N VAL A 162 1.95 -9.97 2.04
CA VAL A 162 2.82 -11.11 1.76
C VAL A 162 4.11 -10.65 1.06
N GLY A 163 3.99 -9.69 0.14
CA GLY A 163 5.09 -9.18 -0.68
C GLY A 163 5.95 -8.13 0.01
N LYS A 164 5.65 -7.72 1.25
CA LYS A 164 6.38 -6.65 1.95
C LYS A 164 7.89 -6.94 2.07
N HIS A 165 8.25 -8.15 2.50
CA HIS A 165 9.65 -8.53 2.64
C HIS A 165 10.35 -8.62 1.27
N TYR A 166 9.66 -9.23 0.30
CA TYR A 166 10.12 -9.37 -1.08
C TYR A 166 10.47 -8.00 -1.71
N LEU A 167 9.57 -7.02 -1.65
CA LEU A 167 9.83 -5.66 -2.12
C LEU A 167 10.99 -4.99 -1.39
N LYS A 168 11.11 -5.22 -0.08
CA LYS A 168 12.21 -4.65 0.70
C LYS A 168 13.56 -5.18 0.25
N VAL A 169 13.68 -6.45 -0.09
CA VAL A 169 14.95 -7.02 -0.56
C VAL A 169 15.29 -6.50 -1.96
N ILE A 170 14.31 -6.39 -2.85
CA ILE A 170 14.52 -6.06 -4.26
C ILE A 170 14.69 -4.55 -4.48
N LEU A 171 13.75 -3.75 -3.99
CA LEU A 171 13.65 -2.34 -4.36
C LEU A 171 14.40 -1.42 -3.40
N LYS A 172 14.50 -1.78 -2.11
CA LYS A 172 15.09 -0.88 -1.11
C LYS A 172 16.53 -0.45 -1.47
N PRO A 173 17.44 -1.34 -1.92
CA PRO A 173 18.79 -0.94 -2.27
C PRO A 173 18.83 0.10 -3.39
N ILE A 174 18.00 -0.09 -4.43
CA ILE A 174 17.94 0.81 -5.59
C ILE A 174 17.32 2.15 -5.19
N LEU A 175 16.25 2.13 -4.38
CA LEU A 175 15.61 3.35 -3.88
C LEU A 175 16.53 4.14 -2.94
N ASP A 176 17.29 3.45 -2.09
CA ASP A 176 18.29 4.08 -1.22
C ASP A 176 19.39 4.75 -2.08
N GLU A 177 19.88 4.08 -3.14
CA GLU A 177 20.85 4.65 -4.08
C GLU A 177 20.32 5.90 -4.80
N ILE A 178 19.07 5.87 -5.32
CA ILE A 178 18.44 7.02 -6.00
C ILE A 178 18.34 8.22 -5.04
N CYS A 179 18.09 7.97 -3.76
CA CYS A 179 17.99 9.01 -2.74
C CYS A 179 19.35 9.55 -2.30
N GLU A 180 20.36 8.70 -2.19
CA GLU A 180 21.71 9.07 -1.73
C GLU A 180 22.52 9.75 -2.84
N ASN A 181 22.32 9.33 -4.10
CA ASN A 181 23.00 9.88 -5.27
C ASN A 181 21.99 10.36 -6.32
N PRO A 182 21.22 11.43 -6.04
CA PRO A 182 20.20 11.91 -6.95
C PRO A 182 20.84 12.44 -8.24
N LYS A 183 20.58 11.76 -9.36
CA LYS A 183 20.92 12.26 -10.69
C LYS A 183 19.75 13.08 -11.23
N PRO A 184 20.01 14.13 -12.02
CA PRO A 184 18.93 14.88 -12.65
C PRO A 184 18.25 14.00 -13.70
N CYS A 185 16.93 13.85 -13.54
CA CYS A 185 16.06 13.02 -14.37
C CYS A 185 14.80 13.78 -14.81
N GLU A 186 14.78 15.11 -14.70
CA GLU A 186 13.64 15.92 -15.12
C GLU A 186 13.60 16.00 -16.65
N ILE A 187 12.46 15.67 -17.24
CA ILE A 187 12.23 15.68 -18.70
C ILE A 187 11.03 16.53 -19.08
N ASP A 188 10.27 17.06 -18.11
CA ASP A 188 9.13 17.95 -18.35
C ASP A 188 9.64 19.31 -18.86
N PRO A 189 9.30 19.71 -20.10
CA PRO A 189 9.72 20.98 -20.69
C PRO A 189 9.38 22.21 -19.83
N LEU A 190 8.35 22.12 -18.97
CA LEU A 190 7.90 23.20 -18.11
C LEU A 190 8.71 23.32 -16.80
N LYS A 191 9.43 22.25 -16.41
CA LYS A 191 10.21 22.17 -15.16
C LYS A 191 11.73 22.25 -15.38
N LEU A 192 12.16 22.13 -16.64
CA LEU A 192 13.57 22.28 -17.03
C LEU A 192 14.06 23.71 -16.78
N LYS A 193 15.31 23.83 -16.34
CA LYS A 193 16.01 25.10 -16.16
C LYS A 193 16.82 25.43 -17.41
N GLU A 194 17.11 26.72 -17.62
CA GLU A 194 18.03 27.14 -18.67
C GLU A 194 19.41 26.51 -18.46
N GLY A 195 19.88 25.74 -19.45
CA GLY A 195 21.16 25.02 -19.41
C GLY A 195 21.07 23.53 -19.03
N ASP A 196 19.87 23.01 -18.73
CA ASP A 196 19.66 21.58 -18.52
C ASP A 196 19.87 20.78 -19.82
N ASN A 197 20.52 19.63 -19.71
CA ASN A 197 20.72 18.71 -20.83
C ASN A 197 19.68 17.59 -20.75
N VAL A 198 18.64 17.71 -21.58
CA VAL A 198 17.47 16.82 -21.56
C VAL A 198 17.86 15.39 -21.97
N GLU A 199 18.77 15.26 -22.93
CA GLU A 199 19.29 13.97 -23.39
C GLU A 199 19.97 13.22 -22.25
N MET A 200 20.83 13.92 -21.49
CA MET A 200 21.50 13.35 -20.31
C MET A 200 20.49 13.00 -19.20
N HIS A 201 19.48 13.83 -18.97
CA HIS A 201 18.43 13.53 -17.98
C HIS A 201 17.62 12.28 -18.36
N LYS A 202 17.32 12.13 -19.66
CA LYS A 202 16.64 10.96 -20.20
C LYS A 202 17.49 9.69 -20.08
N GLU A 203 18.79 9.76 -20.35
CA GLU A 203 19.71 8.64 -20.14
C GLU A 203 19.80 8.23 -18.67
N ASN A 204 19.88 9.20 -17.75
CA ASN A 204 19.86 8.93 -16.31
C ASN A 204 18.56 8.26 -15.85
N LEU A 205 17.43 8.74 -16.38
CA LEU A 205 16.13 8.15 -16.10
C LEU A 205 16.07 6.70 -16.59
N ARG A 206 16.41 6.47 -17.86
CA ARG A 206 16.44 5.14 -18.47
C ARG A 206 17.33 4.18 -17.68
N TYR A 207 18.51 4.63 -17.26
CA TYR A 207 19.40 3.85 -16.41
C TYR A 207 18.72 3.35 -15.12
N TYR A 208 17.99 4.22 -14.41
CA TYR A 208 17.29 3.81 -13.18
C TYR A 208 16.14 2.86 -13.46
N VAL A 209 15.38 3.12 -14.53
CA VAL A 209 14.24 2.28 -14.91
C VAL A 209 14.73 0.88 -15.35
N ASP A 210 15.77 0.80 -16.19
CA ASP A 210 16.42 -0.45 -16.61
C ASP A 210 16.96 -1.25 -15.41
N LYS A 211 17.57 -0.56 -14.45
CA LYS A 211 18.11 -1.18 -13.23
C LYS A 211 17.02 -1.75 -12.32
N VAL A 212 15.95 -0.99 -12.11
CA VAL A 212 14.76 -1.47 -11.37
C VAL A 212 14.16 -2.67 -12.08
N PHE A 213 13.91 -2.55 -13.39
CA PHE A 213 13.30 -3.60 -14.18
C PHE A 213 14.13 -4.89 -14.18
N SER A 214 15.44 -4.78 -14.43
CA SER A 214 16.36 -5.93 -14.42
C SER A 214 16.37 -6.64 -13.07
N THR A 215 16.34 -5.88 -11.97
CA THR A 215 16.32 -6.46 -10.62
C THR A 215 14.99 -7.17 -10.33
N ILE A 216 13.87 -6.61 -10.81
CA ILE A 216 12.56 -7.26 -10.71
C ILE A 216 12.55 -8.58 -11.47
N VAL A 217 12.99 -8.59 -12.73
CA VAL A 217 12.96 -9.79 -13.57
C VAL A 217 13.84 -10.91 -12.99
N GLN A 218 14.99 -10.58 -12.44
CA GLN A 218 15.91 -11.55 -11.82
C GLN A 218 15.40 -12.09 -10.48
N SER A 219 14.35 -11.51 -9.92
CA SER A 219 13.84 -11.84 -8.59
C SER A 219 12.69 -12.86 -8.57
N SER A 220 12.27 -13.36 -9.74
CA SER A 220 11.14 -14.31 -9.91
C SER A 220 11.18 -15.49 -8.93
N ILE A 221 12.34 -16.10 -8.72
CA ILE A 221 12.54 -17.26 -7.83
C ILE A 221 12.27 -16.91 -6.35
N SER A 222 12.43 -15.65 -5.97
CA SER A 222 12.18 -15.16 -4.61
C SER A 222 10.74 -14.73 -4.38
N CYS A 223 9.87 -14.83 -5.39
CA CYS A 223 8.46 -14.46 -5.27
C CYS A 223 7.76 -15.34 -4.22
N PRO A 224 6.99 -14.75 -3.27
CA PRO A 224 6.30 -15.53 -2.25
C PRO A 224 5.33 -16.56 -2.84
N THR A 225 5.38 -17.81 -2.36
CA THR A 225 4.57 -18.92 -2.87
C THR A 225 3.08 -18.60 -2.94
N LEU A 226 2.53 -17.94 -1.91
CA LEU A 226 1.11 -17.58 -1.89
C LEU A 226 0.72 -16.57 -2.99
N MET A 227 1.63 -15.66 -3.36
CA MET A 227 1.41 -14.78 -4.52
C MET A 227 1.40 -15.61 -5.79
N CYS A 228 2.32 -16.57 -5.93
CA CYS A 228 2.36 -17.47 -7.08
C CYS A 228 1.08 -18.29 -7.22
N ASP A 229 0.55 -18.86 -6.14
CA ASP A 229 -0.68 -19.66 -6.14
C ASP A 229 -1.89 -18.85 -6.65
N VAL A 230 -2.01 -17.59 -6.19
CA VAL A 230 -3.08 -16.69 -6.62
C VAL A 230 -2.90 -16.28 -8.08
N LEU A 231 -1.69 -15.91 -8.49
CA LEU A 231 -1.39 -15.52 -9.88
C LEU A 231 -1.62 -16.67 -10.85
N CYS A 232 -1.18 -17.88 -10.49
CA CYS A 232 -1.42 -19.11 -11.25
C CYS A 232 -2.94 -19.36 -11.41
N SER A 233 -3.70 -19.23 -10.32
CA SER A 233 -5.16 -19.38 -10.35
C SER A 233 -5.84 -18.35 -11.27
N LEU A 234 -5.46 -17.07 -11.17
CA LEU A 234 -6.01 -16.00 -12.02
C LEU A 234 -5.64 -16.19 -13.49
N ARG A 235 -4.39 -16.58 -13.77
CA ARG A 235 -3.90 -16.88 -15.13
C ARG A 235 -4.69 -18.00 -15.77
N ARG A 236 -4.87 -19.11 -15.03
CA ARG A 236 -5.65 -20.27 -15.49
C ARG A 236 -7.10 -19.89 -15.80
N LEU A 237 -7.77 -19.19 -14.88
CA LEU A 237 -9.16 -18.76 -15.08
C LEU A 237 -9.31 -17.84 -16.31
N ALA A 238 -8.36 -16.92 -16.51
CA ALA A 238 -8.37 -16.03 -17.67
C ALA A 238 -8.18 -16.80 -19.00
N ALA A 239 -7.27 -17.79 -19.01
CA ALA A 239 -7.05 -18.66 -20.17
C ALA A 239 -8.26 -19.54 -20.50
N GLU A 240 -8.93 -20.09 -19.48
CA GLU A 240 -10.15 -20.89 -19.65
C GLU A 240 -11.33 -20.06 -20.18
N ARG A 241 -11.45 -18.81 -19.73
CA ARG A 241 -12.52 -17.91 -20.16
C ARG A 241 -12.33 -17.40 -21.59
N PHE A 242 -11.09 -17.13 -22.00
CA PHE A 242 -10.77 -16.56 -23.31
C PHE A 242 -9.74 -17.43 -24.06
N PRO A 243 -10.08 -18.67 -24.46
CA PRO A 243 -9.13 -19.62 -25.05
C PRO A 243 -8.62 -19.19 -26.43
N ASN A 244 -9.33 -18.27 -27.11
CA ASN A 244 -8.98 -17.81 -28.45
C ASN A 244 -7.88 -16.74 -28.46
N ASP A 245 -7.51 -16.18 -27.31
CA ASP A 245 -6.47 -15.17 -27.20
C ASP A 245 -5.42 -15.58 -26.15
N PRO A 246 -4.26 -16.11 -26.60
CA PRO A 246 -3.18 -16.54 -25.71
C PRO A 246 -2.53 -15.41 -24.90
N HIS A 247 -2.73 -14.13 -25.26
CA HIS A 247 -2.16 -13.01 -24.54
C HIS A 247 -2.93 -12.66 -23.26
N VAL A 248 -4.20 -13.07 -23.17
CA VAL A 248 -5.09 -12.75 -22.05
C VAL A 248 -4.57 -13.27 -20.72
N GLN A 249 -4.04 -14.49 -20.73
CA GLN A 249 -3.50 -15.13 -19.54
C GLN A 249 -2.37 -14.30 -18.91
N TYR A 250 -1.54 -13.63 -19.73
CA TYR A 250 -0.46 -12.76 -19.25
C TYR A 250 -0.98 -11.37 -18.88
N SER A 251 -1.87 -10.80 -19.71
CA SER A 251 -2.46 -9.48 -19.48
C SER A 251 -3.23 -9.41 -18.14
N ALA A 252 -3.94 -10.48 -17.79
CA ALA A 252 -4.73 -10.59 -16.57
C ALA A 252 -3.88 -10.49 -15.28
N VAL A 253 -2.67 -11.03 -15.29
CA VAL A 253 -1.77 -11.06 -14.11
C VAL A 253 -0.71 -9.97 -14.13
N SER A 254 -0.31 -9.50 -15.31
CA SER A 254 0.74 -8.48 -15.48
C SER A 254 0.42 -7.18 -14.74
N SER A 255 -0.85 -6.74 -14.80
CA SER A 255 -1.31 -5.54 -14.11
C SER A 255 -1.12 -5.63 -12.59
N PHE A 256 -1.40 -6.79 -11.98
CA PHE A 256 -1.21 -6.97 -10.54
C PHE A 256 0.27 -6.86 -10.15
N VAL A 257 1.12 -7.58 -10.86
CA VAL A 257 2.55 -7.67 -10.54
C VAL A 257 3.26 -6.34 -10.81
N PHE A 258 3.16 -5.82 -12.03
CA PHE A 258 3.98 -4.68 -12.45
C PHE A 258 3.33 -3.35 -12.11
N LEU A 259 2.01 -3.20 -12.29
CA LEU A 259 1.33 -1.91 -12.14
C LEU A 259 0.85 -1.67 -10.72
N ARG A 260 0.21 -2.66 -10.08
CA ARG A 260 -0.38 -2.50 -8.75
C ARG A 260 0.58 -2.80 -7.61
N PHE A 261 1.61 -3.60 -7.86
CA PHE A 261 2.58 -4.00 -6.84
C PHE A 261 3.92 -3.29 -7.01
N PHE A 262 4.72 -3.60 -8.04
CA PHE A 262 6.05 -3.00 -8.20
C PHE A 262 6.02 -1.49 -8.48
N ALA A 263 5.21 -1.03 -9.45
CA ALA A 263 5.14 0.39 -9.77
C ALA A 263 4.63 1.22 -8.58
N VAL A 264 3.60 0.75 -7.86
CA VAL A 264 3.14 1.42 -6.64
C VAL A 264 4.24 1.47 -5.59
N ALA A 265 5.04 0.41 -5.44
CA ALA A 265 6.15 0.38 -4.48
C ALA A 265 7.27 1.37 -4.83
N VAL A 266 7.54 1.60 -6.10
CA VAL A 266 8.55 2.58 -6.56
C VAL A 266 8.03 4.01 -6.42
N VAL A 267 6.79 4.28 -6.83
CA VAL A 267 6.17 5.62 -6.77
C VAL A 267 5.81 6.05 -5.35
N SER A 268 5.37 5.09 -4.54
CA SER A 268 4.88 5.31 -3.18
C SER A 268 5.55 4.35 -2.21
N PRO A 269 6.88 4.51 -1.98
CA PRO A 269 7.65 3.60 -1.14
C PRO A 269 7.23 3.62 0.34
N HIS A 270 6.56 4.68 0.78
CA HIS A 270 5.99 4.79 2.12
C HIS A 270 4.88 3.76 2.37
N THR A 271 4.07 3.44 1.36
CA THR A 271 2.98 2.44 1.44
C THR A 271 3.51 1.07 1.88
N PHE A 272 4.72 0.72 1.44
CA PHE A 272 5.37 -0.55 1.76
C PHE A 272 6.42 -0.44 2.85
N HIS A 273 6.53 0.72 3.53
CA HIS A 273 7.54 1.02 4.54
C HIS A 273 8.98 0.86 4.03
N LEU A 274 9.22 1.16 2.75
CA LEU A 274 10.55 1.13 2.15
C LEU A 274 11.35 2.37 2.55
N ARG A 275 10.69 3.55 2.52
CA ARG A 275 11.24 4.87 2.93
C ARG A 275 10.13 5.83 3.38
N LEU A 276 10.47 6.77 4.29
CA LEU A 276 9.56 7.80 4.82
C LEU A 276 9.48 9.07 3.97
N HIS A 277 10.59 9.44 3.30
CA HIS A 277 10.65 10.61 2.41
C HIS A 277 11.13 10.18 1.03
N HIS A 278 10.44 10.66 -0.01
CA HIS A 278 10.78 10.42 -1.41
C HIS A 278 10.58 11.71 -2.22
N PRO A 279 11.52 12.11 -3.08
CA PRO A 279 11.37 13.31 -3.91
C PRO A 279 10.17 13.17 -4.86
N SER A 280 9.34 14.21 -4.94
CA SER A 280 8.07 14.20 -5.67
C SER A 280 8.24 14.22 -7.19
N SER A 281 9.23 14.94 -7.71
CA SER A 281 9.47 15.08 -9.16
C SER A 281 9.90 13.78 -9.85
N PHE A 282 10.56 12.88 -9.13
CA PHE A 282 11.00 11.58 -9.67
C PHE A 282 9.82 10.66 -10.04
N LYS A 283 8.66 10.80 -9.38
CA LYS A 283 7.55 9.85 -9.45
C LYS A 283 6.84 9.83 -10.80
N GLU A 284 6.47 10.99 -11.31
CA GLU A 284 5.70 11.14 -12.55
C GLU A 284 6.54 10.71 -13.75
N THR A 285 7.77 11.22 -13.80
CA THR A 285 8.73 10.96 -14.88
C THR A 285 9.19 9.50 -14.91
N PHE A 286 9.45 8.89 -13.75
CA PHE A 286 9.74 7.46 -13.65
C PHE A 286 8.60 6.61 -14.18
N MET A 287 7.35 6.92 -13.81
CA MET A 287 6.21 6.12 -14.27
C MET A 287 6.01 6.19 -15.77
N CYS A 288 6.08 7.39 -16.35
CA CYS A 288 5.97 7.56 -17.79
C CYS A 288 6.99 6.72 -18.56
N GLU A 289 8.25 6.71 -18.10
CA GLU A 289 9.31 5.96 -18.78
C GLU A 289 9.23 4.45 -18.49
N PHE A 290 8.92 4.06 -17.24
CA PHE A 290 8.64 2.67 -16.86
C PHE A 290 7.53 2.08 -17.73
N PHE A 291 6.41 2.79 -17.92
CA PHE A 291 5.32 2.35 -18.79
C PHE A 291 5.72 2.22 -20.26
N LYS A 292 6.53 3.14 -20.80
CA LYS A 292 7.02 3.03 -22.18
C LYS A 292 7.86 1.77 -22.39
N MET A 293 8.69 1.41 -21.42
CA MET A 293 9.48 0.18 -21.51
C MET A 293 8.60 -1.08 -21.60
N PHE A 294 7.45 -1.14 -20.92
CA PHE A 294 6.51 -2.27 -21.09
C PHE A 294 5.88 -2.36 -22.48
N GLN A 295 5.95 -1.30 -23.30
CA GLN A 295 5.46 -1.30 -24.67
C GLN A 295 6.53 -1.71 -25.70
N GLU A 296 7.80 -1.81 -25.29
CA GLU A 296 8.90 -2.24 -26.15
C GLU A 296 8.91 -3.78 -26.26
N GLU A 297 9.03 -4.32 -27.49
CA GLU A 297 8.90 -5.76 -27.76
C GLU A 297 9.90 -6.63 -26.98
N GLU A 298 11.13 -6.16 -26.80
CA GLU A 298 12.17 -6.86 -26.04
C GLU A 298 11.75 -7.12 -24.58
N TYR A 299 11.07 -6.15 -23.97
CA TYR A 299 10.62 -6.24 -22.58
C TYR A 299 9.39 -7.13 -22.44
N ILE A 300 8.56 -7.23 -23.48
CA ILE A 300 7.37 -8.08 -23.46
C ILE A 300 7.74 -9.56 -23.29
N GLU A 301 8.78 -10.04 -23.99
CA GLU A 301 9.24 -11.43 -23.84
C GLU A 301 9.81 -11.71 -22.46
N ILE A 302 10.61 -10.78 -21.94
CA ILE A 302 11.19 -10.87 -20.60
C ILE A 302 10.08 -10.90 -19.52
N VAL A 303 9.08 -10.04 -19.66
CA VAL A 303 7.91 -10.00 -18.77
C VAL A 303 7.14 -11.32 -18.83
N LYS A 304 6.90 -11.88 -20.02
CA LYS A 304 6.21 -13.17 -20.15
C LYS A 304 6.98 -14.27 -19.43
N LYS A 305 8.30 -14.35 -19.62
CA LYS A 305 9.15 -15.33 -18.93
C LYS A 305 9.08 -15.17 -17.41
N PHE A 306 9.15 -13.94 -16.90
CA PHE A 306 8.97 -13.68 -15.47
C PHE A 306 7.60 -14.17 -14.98
N LEU A 307 6.53 -13.85 -15.71
CA LEU A 307 5.17 -14.26 -15.37
C LEU A 307 5.02 -15.78 -15.40
N ASP A 308 5.63 -16.47 -16.35
CA ASP A 308 5.65 -17.94 -16.40
C ASP A 308 6.28 -18.54 -15.14
N GLU A 309 7.39 -17.97 -14.68
CA GLU A 309 8.07 -18.44 -13.47
C GLU A 309 7.22 -18.20 -12.21
N VAL A 310 6.60 -17.02 -12.05
CA VAL A 310 5.82 -16.67 -10.86
C VAL A 310 4.36 -17.11 -10.89
N SER A 311 3.89 -17.69 -11.99
CA SER A 311 2.52 -18.24 -12.11
C SER A 311 2.50 -19.66 -12.66
N SER A 312 3.62 -20.37 -12.51
CA SER A 312 3.77 -21.78 -12.84
C SER A 312 2.99 -22.71 -11.92
#